data_AF-A0AAU6RZ79-F1
#
_entry.id   AF-A0AAU6RZ79-F1
#
_cell.length_a   1.000
_cell.length_b   1.000
_cell.length_c   1.000
_cell.angle_alpha   90.00
_cell.angle_beta   90.00
_cell.angle_gamma   90.00
#
_symmetry.space_group_name_H-M   'P 1'
#
loop_
_entity.id
_entity.type
_entity.pdbx_description
1 polymer ?
#
loop_
_entity_poly.entity_id
_entity_poly.type
_entity_poly.pdbx_seq_one_letter_code
_entity_poly.pdbx_strand_id
1 'polypeptide(L)'
;MKTFKLTLLAITTALFLQGCGDDNDDSPSTSPPDQSVIDTNIVGFWSQDGGNDNNLSAISFMSDGTYVQVQVDNESLVDDPEGGLEWGTYEINRKTGELTTTQLFDENGDVGLSDAPNLSARVSNGKLILQVDEDENGSIDSDEQYQFSEIEPDGIVGAWSFDDVDDTDDELIGVAFLDNNQYVHVQVNSDLSVDNDENGLEWGTYAINPTTNQLTTNPTFDSNAGKGLSEQSTRYARVTDDEKLILDVDDDSFSFSRTAVKGTVDAQMLSGLWRMDLGDEELVTLSFLDDGTYMQTQVTGTTSSRGSDDGIEWGKYSLKASDELKIDKIVYDNNGTSGLSDNVLRTVQISGDTLTLGVDEDDDNVIEVDELYTLSKAKSENELGIWKAQAGQVDDELVLFGFLDDQTFFHIEVDQELPYEYSTVPLSGMDWNTYTLGNNGLFTLGQSLYSSTGGEDLSFFYQMNVNVEDDTLTFKAYSDQDEVNNDDGETIVFDRQ
;
A
#
# COMPACT_ATOMS: atom_id res chain seq x y z
N MET A 1 36.82 -8.83 -2.59
CA MET A 1 35.57 -8.54 -3.27
C MET A 1 35.14 -9.84 -3.90
N LYS A 2 34.35 -10.60 -3.14
CA LYS A 2 33.54 -11.68 -3.70
C LYS A 2 32.43 -10.97 -4.47
N THR A 3 32.15 -11.45 -5.67
CA THR A 3 31.19 -10.89 -6.62
C THR A 3 29.87 -11.57 -6.34
N PHE A 4 28.79 -10.82 -6.19
CA PHE A 4 27.43 -11.34 -6.32
C PHE A 4 27.38 -12.02 -7.69
N LYS A 5 26.89 -13.25 -7.75
CA LYS A 5 26.80 -14.01 -9.01
C LYS A 5 25.37 -14.39 -9.22
N LEU A 6 24.65 -13.55 -9.96
CA LEU A 6 23.49 -14.04 -10.70
C LEU A 6 23.98 -14.52 -12.07
N THR A 7 24.12 -15.83 -12.26
CA THR A 7 24.53 -16.40 -13.54
C THR A 7 23.39 -16.27 -14.54
N LEU A 8 23.40 -15.24 -15.41
CA LEU A 8 22.44 -15.14 -16.53
C LEU A 8 23.11 -14.80 -17.87
N LEU A 9 22.78 -15.61 -18.87
CA LEU A 9 23.27 -15.55 -20.24
C LEU A 9 22.58 -14.41 -21.02
N ALA A 10 23.24 -13.25 -21.13
CA ALA A 10 22.74 -12.12 -21.92
C ALA A 10 22.76 -12.40 -23.44
N ILE A 11 21.59 -12.44 -24.08
CA ILE A 11 21.46 -12.35 -25.54
C ILE A 11 21.49 -10.86 -25.93
N THR A 12 22.65 -10.41 -26.40
CA THR A 12 22.90 -9.03 -26.81
C THR A 12 22.16 -8.67 -28.10
N THR A 13 21.28 -7.67 -28.06
CA THR A 13 20.81 -6.97 -29.27
C THR A 13 21.47 -5.59 -29.34
N ALA A 14 22.28 -5.38 -30.38
CA ALA A 14 23.05 -4.16 -30.56
C ALA A 14 22.38 -3.14 -31.50
N LEU A 15 22.47 -1.87 -31.07
CA LEU A 15 22.62 -0.61 -31.82
C LEU A 15 21.45 -0.04 -32.63
N PHE A 16 21.11 1.23 -32.37
CA PHE A 16 21.73 2.39 -33.04
C PHE A 16 21.60 3.70 -32.22
N LEU A 17 22.74 4.33 -31.96
CA LEU A 17 22.89 5.74 -31.56
C LEU A 17 23.07 6.61 -32.81
N GLN A 18 22.37 7.75 -32.87
CA GLN A 18 22.71 9.05 -33.50
C GLN A 18 21.60 10.03 -33.08
N GLY A 19 21.83 11.30 -32.73
CA GLY A 19 22.96 12.17 -32.99
C GLY A 19 22.85 13.49 -32.19
N CYS A 20 23.99 14.17 -32.07
CA CYS A 20 24.15 15.49 -31.48
C CYS A 20 23.50 16.60 -32.32
N GLY A 21 23.06 17.70 -31.69
CA GLY A 21 22.71 18.92 -32.40
C GLY A 21 22.22 20.10 -31.56
N ASP A 22 23.16 20.98 -31.25
CA ASP A 22 23.08 22.45 -31.17
C ASP A 22 22.56 23.20 -29.93
N ASP A 23 23.40 24.18 -29.57
CA ASP A 23 23.32 25.17 -28.51
C ASP A 23 22.15 26.16 -28.68
N ASN A 24 21.47 26.49 -27.58
CA ASN A 24 20.99 27.85 -27.32
C ASN A 24 20.79 28.08 -25.80
N ASP A 25 21.58 29.01 -25.29
CA ASP A 25 21.42 29.66 -23.99
C ASP A 25 20.06 30.36 -23.89
N ASP A 26 19.19 29.84 -23.03
CA ASP A 26 18.18 30.60 -22.28
C ASP A 26 17.71 29.69 -21.13
N SER A 27 18.29 29.85 -19.94
CA SER A 27 17.89 29.10 -18.74
C SER A 27 16.69 29.77 -18.07
N PRO A 28 15.47 29.22 -18.15
CA PRO A 28 14.50 29.43 -17.10
C PRO A 28 14.96 28.66 -15.86
N SER A 29 14.73 29.22 -14.68
CA SER A 29 14.84 28.54 -13.39
C SER A 29 14.08 27.22 -13.45
N THR A 30 14.79 26.12 -13.69
CA THR A 30 14.24 24.78 -13.57
C THR A 30 13.98 24.55 -12.09
N SER A 31 12.71 24.47 -11.72
CA SER A 31 12.29 23.80 -10.50
C SER A 31 13.07 22.47 -10.38
N PRO A 32 13.43 22.01 -9.17
CA PRO A 32 14.07 20.72 -8.99
C PRO A 32 13.29 19.65 -9.78
N PRO A 33 13.97 18.72 -10.48
CA PRO A 33 13.28 17.68 -11.21
C PRO A 33 12.37 16.94 -10.24
N ASP A 34 11.10 16.95 -10.61
CA ASP A 34 10.02 16.08 -10.15
C ASP A 34 10.60 14.76 -9.63
N GLN A 35 10.62 14.56 -8.31
CA GLN A 35 11.01 13.27 -7.75
C GLN A 35 9.89 12.30 -8.12
N SER A 36 10.13 11.50 -9.16
CA SER A 36 9.23 10.45 -9.58
C SER A 36 8.82 9.64 -8.35
N VAL A 37 7.51 9.63 -8.06
CA VAL A 37 6.93 8.80 -7.01
C VAL A 37 7.38 7.36 -7.27
N ILE A 38 8.14 6.80 -6.33
CA ILE A 38 8.59 5.40 -6.39
C ILE A 38 7.46 4.57 -5.79
N ASP A 39 6.88 3.67 -6.58
CA ASP A 39 5.94 2.68 -6.05
C ASP A 39 6.73 1.60 -5.31
N THR A 40 6.65 1.58 -3.99
CA THR A 40 7.32 0.60 -3.13
C THR A 40 6.36 -0.47 -2.60
N ASN A 41 5.16 -0.61 -3.20
CA ASN A 41 4.23 -1.67 -2.83
C ASN A 41 4.66 -3.01 -3.46
N ILE A 42 5.66 -3.63 -2.87
CA ILE A 42 6.30 -4.85 -3.38
C ILE A 42 5.63 -6.15 -2.90
N VAL A 43 4.61 -6.07 -2.04
CA VAL A 43 3.87 -7.24 -1.54
C VAL A 43 3.23 -7.97 -2.73
N GLY A 44 3.49 -9.26 -2.83
CA GLY A 44 3.07 -10.06 -3.98
C GLY A 44 3.91 -11.30 -4.17
N PHE A 45 3.47 -12.16 -5.08
CA PHE A 45 4.24 -13.29 -5.57
C PHE A 45 4.74 -12.98 -6.98
N TRP A 46 6.05 -13.00 -7.16
CA TRP A 46 6.75 -12.53 -8.34
C TRP A 46 7.62 -13.63 -8.92
N SER A 47 7.67 -13.76 -10.24
CA SER A 47 8.54 -14.71 -10.93
C SER A 47 9.35 -14.02 -12.01
N GLN A 48 10.58 -14.46 -12.24
CA GLN A 48 11.47 -13.83 -13.21
C GLN A 48 10.96 -14.06 -14.63
N ASP A 49 10.94 -12.98 -15.43
CA ASP A 49 10.55 -13.06 -16.84
C ASP A 49 11.52 -13.91 -17.66
N GLY A 50 10.98 -14.79 -18.50
CA GLY A 50 11.75 -15.43 -19.56
C GLY A 50 12.76 -16.48 -19.10
N GLY A 51 12.57 -17.05 -17.90
CA GLY A 51 13.22 -18.30 -17.51
C GLY A 51 13.00 -19.36 -18.59
N ASN A 52 14.07 -20.05 -18.98
CA ASN A 52 13.91 -21.28 -19.75
C ASN A 52 13.34 -22.37 -18.82
N ASP A 53 12.83 -23.47 -19.35
CA ASP A 53 12.27 -24.59 -18.55
C ASP A 53 13.27 -25.22 -17.56
N ASN A 54 14.51 -24.73 -17.53
CA ASN A 54 15.60 -25.22 -16.70
C ASN A 54 15.91 -24.30 -15.51
N ASN A 55 15.37 -23.08 -15.44
CA ASN A 55 15.71 -22.16 -14.35
C ASN A 55 14.44 -21.66 -13.64
N LEU A 56 14.50 -21.57 -12.32
CA LEU A 56 13.48 -20.98 -11.46
C LEU A 56 14.09 -19.78 -10.72
N SER A 57 13.39 -18.66 -10.72
CA SER A 57 13.63 -17.56 -9.79
C SER A 57 12.30 -16.92 -9.46
N ALA A 58 11.90 -17.04 -8.21
CA ALA A 58 10.64 -16.49 -7.71
C ALA A 58 10.82 -15.95 -6.29
N ILE A 59 10.05 -14.92 -5.98
CA ILE A 59 10.07 -14.27 -4.67
C ILE A 59 8.64 -13.90 -4.25
N SER A 60 8.33 -14.15 -2.98
CA SER A 60 7.08 -13.74 -2.35
C SER A 60 7.41 -12.76 -1.24
N PHE A 61 6.91 -11.52 -1.35
CA PHE A 61 6.91 -10.56 -0.24
C PHE A 61 5.54 -10.57 0.43
N MET A 62 5.51 -10.84 1.72
CA MET A 62 4.29 -10.93 2.52
C MET A 62 4.02 -9.60 3.24
N SER A 63 2.75 -9.31 3.54
CA SER A 63 2.37 -8.05 4.21
C SER A 63 2.83 -7.97 5.66
N ASP A 64 3.18 -9.09 6.28
CA ASP A 64 3.70 -9.16 7.65
C ASP A 64 5.19 -8.81 7.74
N GLY A 65 5.82 -8.44 6.63
CA GLY A 65 7.24 -8.13 6.56
C GLY A 65 8.14 -9.36 6.42
N THR A 66 7.61 -10.54 6.11
CA THR A 66 8.40 -11.72 5.75
C THR A 66 8.55 -11.86 4.24
N TYR A 67 9.58 -12.58 3.79
CA TYR A 67 9.75 -12.93 2.39
C TYR A 67 10.28 -14.35 2.23
N VAL A 68 9.94 -14.97 1.11
CA VAL A 68 10.50 -16.25 0.67
C VAL A 68 11.03 -16.07 -0.74
N GLN A 69 12.29 -16.42 -0.97
CA GLN A 69 12.90 -16.47 -2.29
C GLN A 69 13.34 -17.89 -2.61
N VAL A 70 13.11 -18.31 -3.84
CA VAL A 70 13.56 -19.60 -4.37
C VAL A 70 14.31 -19.39 -5.67
N GLN A 71 15.43 -20.09 -5.82
CA GLN A 71 16.25 -20.06 -7.02
C GLN A 71 16.73 -21.47 -7.36
N VAL A 72 16.64 -21.85 -8.64
CA VAL A 72 17.21 -23.09 -9.15
C VAL A 72 17.79 -22.84 -10.53
N ASP A 73 19.05 -23.24 -10.75
CA ASP A 73 19.66 -23.34 -12.08
C ASP A 73 19.93 -24.81 -12.42
N ASN A 74 19.15 -25.37 -13.35
CA ASN A 74 19.26 -26.77 -13.75
C ASN A 74 20.29 -27.01 -14.87
N GLU A 75 21.03 -25.98 -15.31
CA GLU A 75 22.19 -26.17 -16.20
C GLU A 75 23.42 -26.70 -15.44
N SER A 76 23.42 -26.63 -14.11
CA SER A 76 24.44 -27.21 -13.23
C SER A 76 23.98 -28.53 -12.61
N LEU A 77 24.69 -29.61 -12.94
CA LEU A 77 24.43 -30.97 -12.47
C LEU A 77 24.53 -31.09 -10.93
N VAL A 78 23.42 -31.39 -10.23
CA VAL A 78 23.29 -32.12 -8.94
C VAL A 78 24.07 -31.60 -7.71
N ASP A 79 24.96 -30.64 -7.87
CA ASP A 79 25.77 -30.01 -6.81
C ASP A 79 25.96 -28.52 -7.14
N ASP A 80 24.89 -27.82 -7.57
CA ASP A 80 24.96 -26.35 -7.66
C ASP A 80 24.70 -25.76 -6.28
N PRO A 81 25.70 -25.19 -5.59
CA PRO A 81 25.49 -24.53 -4.32
C PRO A 81 24.69 -23.22 -4.44
N GLU A 82 24.36 -22.79 -5.67
CA GLU A 82 23.68 -21.52 -5.96
C GLU A 82 22.14 -21.67 -6.05
N GLY A 83 21.61 -22.89 -6.04
CA GLY A 83 20.17 -23.16 -6.00
C GLY A 83 19.66 -23.51 -4.60
N GLY A 84 18.56 -22.91 -4.17
CA GLY A 84 17.99 -23.15 -2.85
C GLY A 84 16.85 -22.21 -2.46
N LEU A 85 16.60 -22.18 -1.16
CA LEU A 85 15.56 -21.42 -0.48
C LEU A 85 16.18 -20.39 0.47
N GLU A 86 15.68 -19.17 0.40
CA GLU A 86 15.93 -18.11 1.37
C GLU A 86 14.59 -17.69 1.99
N TRP A 87 14.55 -17.61 3.32
CA TRP A 87 13.40 -17.14 4.08
C TRP A 87 13.85 -16.17 5.17
N GLY A 88 13.15 -15.05 5.30
CA GLY A 88 13.50 -14.03 6.26
C GLY A 88 12.48 -12.93 6.40
N THR A 89 12.90 -11.82 6.99
CA THR A 89 12.13 -10.58 7.09
C THR A 89 12.70 -9.50 6.18
N TYR A 90 11.87 -8.53 5.81
CA TYR A 90 12.26 -7.38 5.01
C TYR A 90 11.64 -6.08 5.55
N GLU A 91 12.33 -4.97 5.30
CA GLU A 91 11.86 -3.61 5.51
C GLU A 91 12.17 -2.79 4.26
N ILE A 92 11.24 -1.94 3.81
CA ILE A 92 11.44 -1.05 2.66
C ILE A 92 11.23 0.42 3.04
N ASN A 93 12.19 1.26 2.70
CA ASN A 93 12.06 2.70 2.82
C ASN A 93 11.22 3.22 1.66
N ARG A 94 9.97 3.60 1.93
CA ARG A 94 9.02 4.04 0.90
C ARG A 94 9.44 5.31 0.14
N LYS A 95 10.33 6.13 0.71
CA LYS A 95 10.83 7.35 0.04
C LYS A 95 11.97 7.05 -0.93
N THR A 96 12.83 6.09 -0.60
CA THR A 96 14.06 5.80 -1.38
C THR A 96 14.02 4.49 -2.15
N GLY A 97 13.10 3.59 -1.81
CA GLY A 97 13.06 2.21 -2.28
C GLY A 97 14.12 1.30 -1.64
N GLU A 98 14.93 1.79 -0.69
CA GLU A 98 15.95 0.98 -0.01
C GLU A 98 15.30 -0.20 0.71
N LEU A 99 15.74 -1.41 0.38
CA LEU A 99 15.20 -2.67 0.88
C LEU A 99 16.27 -3.34 1.76
N THR A 100 15.94 -3.57 3.02
CA THR A 100 16.78 -4.31 3.97
C THR A 100 16.15 -5.66 4.24
N THR A 101 16.94 -6.72 4.27
CA THR A 101 16.49 -8.09 4.59
C THR A 101 17.26 -8.67 5.76
N THR A 102 16.62 -9.54 6.54
CA THR A 102 17.25 -10.37 7.58
C THR A 102 16.84 -11.82 7.40
N GLN A 103 17.82 -12.68 7.14
CA GLN A 103 17.58 -14.11 6.89
C GLN A 103 17.33 -14.87 8.18
N LEU A 104 16.30 -15.70 8.18
CA LEU A 104 16.01 -16.72 9.19
C LEU A 104 16.55 -18.09 8.73
N PHE A 105 16.46 -18.37 7.43
CA PHE A 105 16.97 -19.57 6.79
C PHE A 105 17.54 -19.23 5.40
N ASP A 106 18.68 -19.82 5.05
CA ASP A 106 19.39 -19.57 3.79
C ASP A 106 20.12 -20.86 3.38
N GLU A 107 19.61 -21.52 2.34
CA GLU A 107 20.18 -22.74 1.74
C GLU A 107 21.02 -22.43 0.49
N ASN A 108 20.91 -21.21 -0.05
CA ASN A 108 21.53 -20.74 -1.30
C ASN A 108 22.84 -19.95 -1.08
N GLY A 109 23.30 -19.81 0.16
CA GLY A 109 24.65 -19.39 0.49
C GLY A 109 24.90 -17.89 0.29
N ASP A 110 25.73 -17.52 -0.68
CA ASP A 110 26.06 -16.11 -1.00
C ASP A 110 25.19 -15.60 -2.18
N VAL A 111 24.09 -16.30 -2.54
CA VAL A 111 23.20 -15.97 -3.67
C VAL A 111 21.83 -15.60 -3.12
N GLY A 112 21.21 -14.52 -3.60
CA GLY A 112 19.87 -14.11 -3.15
C GLY A 112 19.88 -12.72 -2.52
N LEU A 113 19.01 -12.47 -1.54
CA LEU A 113 18.96 -11.18 -0.84
C LEU A 113 19.97 -11.10 0.33
N SER A 114 20.55 -12.23 0.73
CA SER A 114 21.47 -12.33 1.88
C SER A 114 22.83 -11.65 1.70
N ASP A 115 23.32 -11.54 0.45
CA ASP A 115 24.61 -10.90 0.11
C ASP A 115 24.43 -9.70 -0.84
N ALA A 116 23.30 -8.99 -0.77
CA ALA A 116 22.98 -7.85 -1.65
C ALA A 116 23.29 -6.49 -0.98
N PRO A 117 24.46 -5.87 -1.22
CA PRO A 117 24.76 -4.53 -0.71
C PRO A 117 23.88 -3.48 -1.41
N ASN A 118 23.41 -2.49 -0.66
CA ASN A 118 22.63 -1.35 -1.19
C ASN A 118 21.44 -1.78 -2.05
N LEU A 119 20.70 -2.79 -1.58
CA LEU A 119 19.52 -3.32 -2.26
C LEU A 119 18.39 -2.28 -2.25
N SER A 120 17.72 -2.13 -3.38
CA SER A 120 16.49 -1.35 -3.50
C SER A 120 15.45 -2.10 -4.33
N ALA A 121 14.18 -1.84 -4.03
CA ALA A 121 13.05 -2.44 -4.70
C ALA A 121 12.01 -1.39 -5.05
N ARG A 122 11.33 -1.60 -6.18
CA ARG A 122 10.15 -0.83 -6.58
C ARG A 122 9.29 -1.65 -7.53
N VAL A 123 8.03 -1.27 -7.64
CA VAL A 123 7.16 -1.73 -8.73
C VAL A 123 7.16 -0.68 -9.84
N SER A 124 7.29 -1.13 -11.08
CA SER A 124 7.18 -0.25 -12.24
C SER A 124 6.57 -0.99 -13.41
N ASN A 125 5.47 -0.46 -13.94
CA ASN A 125 4.70 -1.08 -15.02
C ASN A 125 4.27 -2.54 -14.72
N GLY A 126 3.81 -2.79 -13.48
CA GLY A 126 3.37 -4.13 -13.05
C GLY A 126 4.50 -5.14 -12.88
N LYS A 127 5.75 -4.67 -12.80
CA LYS A 127 6.92 -5.52 -12.54
C LYS A 127 7.61 -5.09 -11.27
N LEU A 128 7.97 -6.07 -10.46
CA LEU A 128 8.94 -5.86 -9.39
C LEU A 128 10.32 -5.68 -10.03
N ILE A 129 10.98 -4.59 -9.65
CA ILE A 129 12.34 -4.24 -10.04
C ILE A 129 13.19 -4.27 -8.79
N LEU A 130 14.13 -5.22 -8.70
CA LEU A 130 15.19 -5.23 -7.69
C LEU A 130 16.47 -4.66 -8.30
N GLN A 131 17.18 -3.82 -7.54
CA GLN A 131 18.45 -3.23 -7.93
C GLN A 131 19.47 -3.35 -6.81
N VAL A 132 20.71 -3.70 -7.17
CA VAL A 132 21.82 -3.94 -6.22
C VAL A 132 23.05 -3.19 -6.72
N ASP A 133 23.63 -2.29 -5.92
CA ASP A 133 24.91 -1.63 -6.27
C ASP A 133 26.05 -2.52 -5.75
N GLU A 134 26.46 -3.52 -6.54
CA GLU A 134 27.37 -4.60 -6.13
C GLU A 134 28.80 -4.10 -5.94
N ASP A 135 29.21 -3.06 -6.68
CA ASP A 135 30.54 -2.49 -6.61
C ASP A 135 30.66 -1.25 -5.69
N GLU A 136 29.53 -0.85 -5.07
CA GLU A 136 29.37 0.29 -4.16
C GLU A 136 29.84 1.62 -4.79
N ASN A 137 29.69 1.77 -6.10
CA ASN A 137 30.13 2.97 -6.82
C ASN A 137 29.07 4.11 -6.78
N GLY A 138 27.86 3.82 -6.27
CA GLY A 138 26.73 4.74 -6.18
C GLY A 138 25.88 4.80 -7.46
N SER A 139 26.05 3.87 -8.40
CA SER A 139 25.26 3.77 -9.62
C SER A 139 24.92 2.31 -9.95
N ILE A 140 23.69 2.08 -10.40
CA ILE A 140 23.21 0.76 -10.80
C ILE A 140 23.59 0.49 -12.26
N ASP A 141 24.41 -0.52 -12.48
CA ASP A 141 24.78 -1.03 -13.79
C ASP A 141 23.63 -1.84 -14.43
N SER A 142 23.74 -2.12 -15.73
CA SER A 142 22.65 -2.77 -16.47
C SER A 142 22.40 -4.24 -16.08
N ASP A 143 23.40 -4.89 -15.51
CA ASP A 143 23.40 -6.27 -15.00
C ASP A 143 23.05 -6.34 -13.50
N GLU A 144 22.94 -5.20 -12.85
CA GLU A 144 22.58 -5.03 -11.45
C GLU A 144 21.07 -4.77 -11.24
N GLN A 145 20.26 -5.01 -12.28
CA GLN A 145 18.82 -4.83 -12.25
C GLN A 145 18.09 -6.10 -12.64
N TYR A 146 17.21 -6.55 -11.74
CA TYR A 146 16.43 -7.77 -11.87
C TYR A 146 14.94 -7.43 -11.98
N GLN A 147 14.23 -8.09 -12.89
CA GLN A 147 12.82 -7.83 -13.16
C GLN A 147 12.00 -9.10 -13.00
N PHE A 148 10.89 -8.98 -12.29
CA PHE A 148 9.95 -10.05 -12.05
C PHE A 148 8.54 -9.61 -12.44
N SER A 149 7.78 -10.52 -13.03
CA SER A 149 6.36 -10.33 -13.29
C SER A 149 5.54 -10.87 -12.12
N GLU A 150 4.47 -10.14 -11.80
CA GLU A 150 3.47 -10.56 -10.82
C GLU A 150 2.80 -11.86 -11.30
N ILE A 151 2.68 -12.84 -10.41
CA ILE A 151 1.87 -14.03 -10.64
C ILE A 151 0.46 -13.73 -10.12
N GLU A 152 -0.43 -13.42 -11.05
CA GLU A 152 -1.84 -13.16 -10.74
C GLU A 152 -2.53 -14.43 -10.21
N PRO A 153 -3.14 -14.39 -9.02
CA PRO A 153 -3.95 -15.48 -8.49
C PRO A 153 -5.10 -15.89 -9.44
N ASP A 154 -5.20 -17.18 -9.77
CA ASP A 154 -6.36 -17.75 -10.49
C ASP A 154 -6.55 -19.23 -10.13
N GLY A 155 -7.67 -19.54 -9.45
CA GLY A 155 -7.88 -20.87 -8.88
C GLY A 155 -6.70 -21.27 -8.00
N ILE A 156 -6.06 -22.41 -8.31
CA ILE A 156 -4.89 -22.89 -7.55
C ILE A 156 -3.60 -22.10 -7.83
N VAL A 157 -3.53 -21.31 -8.92
CA VAL A 157 -2.35 -20.51 -9.27
C VAL A 157 -2.15 -19.43 -8.21
N GLY A 158 -0.89 -19.23 -7.80
CA GLY A 158 -0.47 -18.34 -6.71
C GLY A 158 0.35 -19.06 -5.65
N ALA A 159 0.80 -18.30 -4.64
CA ALA A 159 1.53 -18.79 -3.48
C ALA A 159 0.59 -18.98 -2.27
N TRP A 160 0.84 -20.05 -1.51
CA TRP A 160 0.02 -20.52 -0.40
C TRP A 160 0.90 -20.92 0.79
N SER A 161 0.49 -20.56 2.00
CA SER A 161 1.16 -20.83 3.26
C SER A 161 0.28 -21.70 4.14
N PHE A 162 0.87 -22.67 4.82
CA PHE A 162 0.14 -23.63 5.64
C PHE A 162 -0.54 -22.96 6.84
N ASP A 163 -1.79 -23.34 7.13
CA ASP A 163 -2.61 -22.68 8.17
C ASP A 163 -2.30 -23.16 9.59
N ASP A 164 -1.68 -24.33 9.75
CA ASP A 164 -1.54 -25.05 11.04
C ASP A 164 -0.06 -25.18 11.45
N VAL A 165 0.70 -24.11 11.24
CA VAL A 165 1.98 -23.91 11.92
C VAL A 165 1.69 -23.36 13.32
N ASP A 166 2.21 -24.00 14.37
CA ASP A 166 2.07 -23.49 15.74
C ASP A 166 2.86 -22.17 15.81
N ASP A 167 2.21 -21.05 16.19
CA ASP A 167 2.81 -19.69 16.22
C ASP A 167 4.08 -19.57 17.08
N THR A 168 4.48 -20.65 17.78
CA THR A 168 5.68 -20.73 18.60
C THR A 168 6.87 -21.40 17.95
N ASP A 169 6.66 -22.08 16.82
CA ASP A 169 7.70 -22.81 16.11
C ASP A 169 8.06 -22.00 14.86
N ASP A 170 9.34 -21.62 14.72
CA ASP A 170 9.87 -20.94 13.53
C ASP A 170 9.82 -21.92 12.34
N GLU A 171 8.62 -22.14 11.79
CA GLU A 171 8.33 -23.10 10.73
C GLU A 171 7.71 -22.39 9.52
N LEU A 172 8.22 -22.73 8.33
CA LEU A 172 7.69 -22.33 7.03
C LEU A 172 7.22 -23.59 6.32
N ILE A 173 5.96 -23.64 5.93
CA ILE A 173 5.46 -24.60 4.94
C ILE A 173 4.67 -23.82 3.91
N GLY A 174 5.08 -23.93 2.65
CA GLY A 174 4.46 -23.20 1.55
C GLY A 174 4.42 -23.99 0.25
N VAL A 175 3.43 -23.69 -0.57
CA VAL A 175 3.31 -24.22 -1.93
C VAL A 175 2.93 -23.09 -2.88
N ALA A 176 3.53 -23.05 -4.06
CA ALA A 176 3.13 -22.15 -5.12
C ALA A 176 2.89 -22.90 -6.42
N PHE A 177 1.83 -22.51 -7.13
CA PHE A 177 1.54 -23.00 -8.48
C PHE A 177 1.65 -21.83 -9.46
N LEU A 178 2.44 -22.00 -10.51
CA LEU A 178 2.66 -21.00 -11.54
C LEU A 178 1.73 -21.26 -12.75
N ASP A 179 1.47 -20.22 -13.53
CA ASP A 179 0.61 -20.25 -14.72
C ASP A 179 1.20 -21.10 -15.87
N ASN A 180 2.50 -21.35 -15.82
CA ASN A 180 3.25 -22.17 -16.77
C ASN A 180 3.29 -23.68 -16.43
N ASN A 181 2.41 -24.14 -15.51
CA ASN A 181 2.36 -25.50 -14.98
C ASN A 181 3.59 -25.93 -14.15
N GLN A 182 4.37 -24.98 -13.63
CA GLN A 182 5.41 -25.28 -12.63
C GLN A 182 4.87 -25.14 -11.21
N TYR A 183 5.43 -25.91 -10.29
CA TYR A 183 5.12 -25.77 -8.87
C TYR A 183 6.40 -25.62 -8.06
N VAL A 184 6.25 -25.01 -6.89
CA VAL A 184 7.26 -24.87 -5.86
C VAL A 184 6.65 -25.38 -4.55
N HIS A 185 7.38 -26.18 -3.79
CA HIS A 185 7.05 -26.51 -2.41
C HIS A 185 8.26 -26.18 -1.54
N VAL A 186 8.04 -25.47 -0.44
CA VAL A 186 9.08 -25.07 0.51
C VAL A 186 8.71 -25.57 1.89
N GLN A 187 9.72 -26.04 2.62
CA GLN A 187 9.56 -26.45 4.01
C GLN A 187 10.81 -26.06 4.80
N VAL A 188 10.63 -25.44 5.96
CA VAL A 188 11.68 -25.20 6.95
C VAL A 188 11.07 -25.41 8.31
N ASN A 189 11.56 -26.36 9.11
CA ASN A 189 11.12 -26.57 10.47
C ASN A 189 11.92 -25.70 11.47
N SER A 190 11.51 -25.75 12.74
CA SER A 190 12.14 -25.00 13.85
C SER A 190 13.63 -25.27 14.09
N ASP A 191 14.21 -26.32 13.49
CA ASP A 191 15.65 -26.61 13.62
C ASP A 191 16.51 -25.66 12.78
N LEU A 192 15.92 -24.93 11.81
CA LEU A 192 16.54 -23.91 10.94
C LEU A 192 17.92 -24.30 10.33
N SER A 193 18.24 -25.59 10.34
CA SER A 193 19.53 -26.11 9.93
C SER A 193 19.46 -26.50 8.47
N VAL A 194 20.42 -26.04 7.68
CA VAL A 194 20.59 -26.46 6.27
C VAL A 194 21.02 -27.94 6.15
N ASP A 195 21.51 -28.53 7.24
CA ASP A 195 21.83 -29.97 7.30
C ASP A 195 20.61 -30.83 7.66
N ASN A 196 19.45 -30.22 7.92
CA ASN A 196 18.21 -30.95 8.21
C ASN A 196 17.55 -31.38 6.90
N ASP A 197 17.36 -32.69 6.72
CA ASP A 197 16.86 -33.28 5.49
C ASP A 197 15.35 -33.09 5.26
N GLU A 198 14.63 -32.50 6.22
CA GLU A 198 13.24 -32.08 6.05
C GLU A 198 13.12 -30.63 5.52
N ASN A 199 14.19 -29.83 5.64
CA ASN A 199 14.21 -28.46 5.17
C ASN A 199 14.62 -28.41 3.69
N GLY A 200 14.03 -27.48 2.94
CA GLY A 200 14.45 -27.16 1.59
C GLY A 200 13.30 -26.90 0.63
N LEU A 201 13.59 -27.18 -0.64
CA LEU A 201 12.79 -26.79 -1.80
C LEU A 201 12.54 -28.01 -2.70
N GLU A 202 11.30 -28.15 -3.14
CA GLU A 202 10.96 -28.93 -4.33
C GLU A 202 10.50 -27.99 -5.45
N TRP A 203 10.94 -28.25 -6.67
CA TRP A 203 10.46 -27.58 -7.86
C TRP A 203 10.23 -28.59 -8.98
N GLY A 204 9.15 -28.41 -9.73
CA GLY A 204 8.83 -29.28 -10.85
C GLY A 204 7.61 -28.83 -11.63
N THR A 205 6.98 -29.80 -12.29
CA THR A 205 5.75 -29.55 -13.06
C THR A 205 4.53 -30.14 -12.37
N TYR A 206 3.37 -29.51 -12.53
CA TYR A 206 2.10 -30.01 -12.02
C TYR A 206 1.03 -30.15 -13.11
N ALA A 207 0.01 -30.95 -12.83
CA ALA A 207 -1.22 -31.01 -13.61
C ALA A 207 -2.41 -31.31 -12.70
N ILE A 208 -3.53 -30.63 -12.94
CA ILE A 208 -4.82 -30.91 -12.31
C ILE A 208 -5.75 -31.59 -13.31
N ASN A 209 -6.37 -32.70 -12.90
CA ASN A 209 -7.49 -33.26 -13.63
C ASN A 209 -8.75 -32.42 -13.34
N PRO A 210 -9.34 -31.71 -14.32
CA PRO A 210 -10.45 -30.79 -14.08
C PRO A 210 -11.77 -31.48 -13.71
N THR A 211 -11.84 -32.81 -13.84
CA THR A 211 -13.05 -33.59 -13.48
C THR A 211 -12.95 -34.17 -12.07
N THR A 212 -11.75 -34.55 -11.65
CA THR A 212 -11.54 -35.23 -10.35
C THR A 212 -10.79 -34.38 -9.34
N ASN A 213 -10.24 -33.24 -9.75
CA ASN A 213 -9.31 -32.41 -9.00
C ASN A 213 -8.01 -33.12 -8.60
N GLN A 214 -7.71 -34.26 -9.23
CA GLN A 214 -6.50 -35.00 -8.93
C GLN A 214 -5.26 -34.19 -9.34
N LEU A 215 -4.39 -33.92 -8.38
CA LEU A 215 -3.10 -33.27 -8.56
C LEU A 215 -2.03 -34.32 -8.87
N THR A 216 -1.29 -34.09 -9.94
CA THR A 216 -0.08 -34.84 -10.29
C THR A 216 1.10 -33.89 -10.31
N THR A 217 2.17 -34.23 -9.60
CA THR A 217 3.44 -33.50 -9.57
C THR A 217 4.55 -34.36 -10.20
N ASN A 218 5.51 -33.71 -10.84
CA ASN A 218 6.71 -34.34 -11.38
C ASN A 218 7.92 -33.45 -11.05
N PRO A 219 8.61 -33.71 -9.91
CA PRO A 219 9.73 -32.90 -9.45
C PRO A 219 10.91 -32.97 -10.43
N THR A 220 11.54 -31.83 -10.65
CA THR A 220 12.80 -31.67 -11.39
C THR A 220 13.96 -31.30 -10.48
N PHE A 221 13.67 -30.71 -9.32
CA PHE A 221 14.59 -30.39 -8.24
C PHE A 221 13.94 -30.71 -6.89
N ASP A 222 14.73 -31.19 -5.94
CA ASP A 222 14.29 -31.68 -4.63
C ASP A 222 15.50 -31.68 -3.68
N SER A 223 15.55 -30.72 -2.76
CA SER A 223 16.63 -30.61 -1.76
C SER A 223 16.26 -31.17 -0.38
N ASN A 224 14.98 -31.49 -0.14
CA ASN A 224 14.47 -31.94 1.16
C ASN A 224 14.22 -33.46 1.22
N ALA A 225 15.13 -34.23 0.62
CA ALA A 225 15.17 -35.69 0.66
C ALA A 225 13.85 -36.40 0.25
N GLY A 226 13.06 -35.80 -0.63
CA GLY A 226 11.80 -36.37 -1.10
C GLY A 226 10.62 -36.15 -0.16
N LYS A 227 10.63 -35.07 0.64
CA LYS A 227 9.54 -34.70 1.56
C LYS A 227 8.61 -33.68 0.94
N GLY A 228 7.30 -33.89 1.02
CA GLY A 228 6.33 -32.92 0.52
C GLY A 228 5.60 -33.45 -0.72
N LEU A 229 5.70 -32.76 -1.86
CA LEU A 229 4.95 -33.08 -3.08
C LEU A 229 5.64 -34.11 -4.00
N SER A 230 6.91 -34.43 -3.75
CA SER A 230 7.67 -35.49 -4.41
C SER A 230 7.28 -36.91 -3.96
N GLU A 231 6.66 -37.06 -2.79
CA GLU A 231 6.22 -38.35 -2.25
C GLU A 231 5.16 -39.01 -3.14
N GLN A 232 5.23 -40.34 -3.27
CA GLN A 232 4.27 -41.15 -4.04
C GLN A 232 2.94 -41.30 -3.30
N SER A 233 2.11 -40.27 -3.38
CA SER A 233 0.77 -40.24 -2.76
C SER A 233 -0.28 -39.83 -3.77
N THR A 234 -1.53 -40.22 -3.54
CA THR A 234 -2.66 -39.73 -4.34
C THR A 234 -3.07 -38.37 -3.80
N ARG A 235 -3.06 -37.35 -4.65
CA ARG A 235 -3.33 -35.96 -4.23
C ARG A 235 -4.52 -35.38 -4.95
N TYR A 236 -5.27 -34.53 -4.26
CA TYR A 236 -6.33 -33.71 -4.84
C TYR A 236 -6.15 -32.27 -4.38
N ALA A 237 -6.29 -31.31 -5.28
CA ALA A 237 -6.19 -29.89 -4.96
C ALA A 237 -7.49 -29.18 -5.30
N ARG A 238 -8.00 -28.38 -4.37
CA ARG A 238 -9.16 -27.51 -4.60
C ARG A 238 -8.95 -26.18 -3.90
N VAL A 239 -9.56 -25.14 -4.45
CA VAL A 239 -9.65 -23.85 -3.77
C VAL A 239 -11.08 -23.65 -3.28
N THR A 240 -11.21 -23.13 -2.06
CA THR A 240 -12.49 -22.68 -1.49
C THR A 240 -12.40 -21.18 -1.26
N ASP A 241 -13.40 -20.46 -1.76
CA ASP A 241 -13.58 -19.01 -1.57
C ASP A 241 -12.36 -18.16 -2.03
N ASP A 242 -11.61 -18.63 -3.03
CA ASP A 242 -10.39 -18.03 -3.61
C ASP A 242 -9.21 -17.76 -2.65
N GLU A 243 -9.41 -17.98 -1.35
CA GLU A 243 -8.47 -17.69 -0.26
C GLU A 243 -7.81 -18.93 0.34
N LYS A 244 -8.45 -20.11 0.20
CA LYS A 244 -7.96 -21.34 0.81
C LYS A 244 -7.72 -22.46 -0.19
N LEU A 245 -6.49 -22.94 -0.24
CA LEU A 245 -6.12 -24.16 -0.94
C LEU A 245 -6.23 -25.34 0.03
N ILE A 246 -6.99 -26.36 -0.37
CA ILE A 246 -7.02 -27.64 0.31
C ILE A 246 -6.32 -28.69 -0.54
N LEU A 247 -5.28 -29.30 0.03
CA LEU A 247 -4.61 -30.48 -0.51
C LEU A 247 -5.04 -31.70 0.28
N ASP A 248 -5.83 -32.58 -0.35
CA ASP A 248 -6.06 -33.92 0.20
C ASP A 248 -4.91 -34.83 -0.25
N VAL A 249 -4.23 -35.48 0.68
CA VAL A 249 -3.15 -36.43 0.41
C VAL A 249 -3.53 -37.76 1.05
N ASP A 250 -3.82 -38.75 0.20
CA ASP A 250 -4.38 -40.05 0.59
C ASP A 250 -5.64 -39.91 1.47
N ASP A 251 -5.55 -40.13 2.79
CA ASP A 251 -6.66 -40.02 3.75
C ASP A 251 -6.60 -38.74 4.62
N ASP A 252 -5.58 -37.89 4.43
CA ASP A 252 -5.35 -36.65 5.18
C ASP A 252 -5.68 -35.40 4.35
N SER A 253 -5.93 -34.27 5.01
CA SER A 253 -6.29 -32.99 4.37
C SER A 253 -5.49 -31.87 5.01
N PHE A 254 -4.87 -31.05 4.17
CA PHE A 254 -4.01 -29.93 4.55
C PHE A 254 -4.62 -28.64 4.01
N SER A 255 -4.69 -27.59 4.84
CA SER A 255 -5.24 -26.27 4.49
C SER A 255 -4.12 -25.25 4.40
N PHE A 256 -4.15 -24.45 3.34
CA PHE A 256 -3.23 -23.36 3.12
C PHE A 256 -4.00 -22.09 2.80
N SER A 257 -3.57 -20.98 3.37
CA SER A 257 -4.05 -19.63 3.04
C SER A 257 -3.16 -19.01 1.98
N ARG A 258 -3.73 -18.13 1.16
CA ARG A 258 -2.96 -17.43 0.12
C ARG A 258 -1.94 -16.47 0.75
N THR A 259 -0.66 -16.63 0.39
CA THR A 259 0.49 -15.91 0.99
C THR A 259 0.62 -14.48 0.49
N ALA A 260 0.07 -14.22 -0.69
CA ALA A 260 0.02 -12.90 -1.32
C ALA A 260 -1.44 -12.55 -1.59
N VAL A 261 -2.20 -12.26 -0.55
CA VAL A 261 -3.41 -11.46 -0.74
C VAL A 261 -2.93 -10.03 -0.89
N LYS A 262 -3.03 -9.49 -2.10
CA LYS A 262 -3.07 -8.04 -2.32
C LYS A 262 -4.31 -7.55 -1.59
N GLY A 263 -4.20 -7.30 -0.28
CA GLY A 263 -5.40 -7.14 0.53
C GLY A 263 -5.22 -6.78 2.00
N THR A 264 -4.07 -6.97 2.63
CA THR A 264 -3.89 -6.36 3.96
C THR A 264 -3.63 -4.88 3.77
N VAL A 265 -4.71 -4.09 3.70
CA VAL A 265 -4.61 -2.64 3.78
C VAL A 265 -3.99 -2.35 5.15
N ASP A 266 -2.74 -1.88 5.15
CA ASP A 266 -2.16 -1.33 6.36
C ASP A 266 -2.68 0.11 6.56
N ALA A 267 -2.64 0.60 7.79
CA ALA A 267 -3.16 1.93 8.12
C ALA A 267 -2.44 3.06 7.36
N GLN A 268 -1.20 2.84 6.92
CA GLN A 268 -0.41 3.83 6.17
C GLN A 268 -0.80 3.84 4.68
N MET A 269 -1.23 2.72 4.10
CA MET A 269 -1.80 2.68 2.76
C MET A 269 -3.10 3.49 2.71
N LEU A 270 -3.93 3.35 3.77
CA LEU A 270 -5.19 4.06 3.93
C LEU A 270 -4.99 5.54 4.27
N SER A 271 -3.85 5.92 4.86
CA SER A 271 -3.56 7.29 5.26
C SER A 271 -3.57 8.28 4.07
N GLY A 272 -4.09 9.47 4.33
CA GLY A 272 -4.26 10.57 3.39
C GLY A 272 -5.73 10.93 3.13
N LEU A 273 -5.93 11.71 2.07
CA LEU A 273 -7.23 12.23 1.64
C LEU A 273 -7.74 11.47 0.41
N TRP A 274 -8.96 10.97 0.50
CA TRP A 274 -9.66 10.24 -0.55
C TRP A 274 -10.93 10.99 -0.94
N ARG A 275 -11.19 11.10 -2.24
CA ARG A 275 -12.33 11.81 -2.79
C ARG A 275 -13.19 10.90 -3.64
N MET A 276 -14.50 10.95 -3.46
CA MET A 276 -15.45 10.33 -4.38
C MET A 276 -15.81 11.31 -5.50
N ASP A 277 -15.73 10.87 -6.74
CA ASP A 277 -16.09 11.68 -7.92
C ASP A 277 -17.62 11.66 -8.13
N LEU A 278 -18.30 12.69 -7.61
CA LEU A 278 -19.76 12.85 -7.71
C LEU A 278 -20.19 14.05 -8.59
N GLY A 279 -19.22 14.76 -9.18
CA GLY A 279 -19.42 15.95 -10.01
C GLY A 279 -19.22 17.28 -9.28
N ASP A 280 -19.29 18.38 -10.02
CA ASP A 280 -18.80 19.72 -9.59
C ASP A 280 -19.58 20.36 -8.42
N GLU A 281 -20.75 19.83 -8.07
CA GLU A 281 -21.60 20.35 -7.00
C GLU A 281 -21.61 19.47 -5.75
N GLU A 282 -20.87 18.36 -5.70
CA GLU A 282 -20.84 17.47 -4.55
C GLU A 282 -19.40 17.17 -4.11
N LEU A 283 -19.15 17.29 -2.81
CA LEU A 283 -17.90 16.90 -2.18
C LEU A 283 -18.20 15.76 -1.22
N VAL A 284 -17.60 14.60 -1.45
CA VAL A 284 -17.50 13.52 -0.46
C VAL A 284 -16.05 13.14 -0.32
N THR A 285 -15.49 13.32 0.88
CA THR A 285 -14.12 12.92 1.16
C THR A 285 -14.02 12.06 2.41
N LEU A 286 -13.04 11.17 2.40
CA LEU A 286 -12.57 10.41 3.55
C LEU A 286 -11.12 10.78 3.81
N SER A 287 -10.82 11.24 5.02
CA SER A 287 -9.43 11.44 5.44
C SER A 287 -9.10 10.40 6.51
N PHE A 288 -8.04 9.65 6.34
CA PHE A 288 -7.49 8.78 7.37
C PHE A 288 -6.12 9.32 7.75
N LEU A 289 -5.87 9.49 9.04
CA LEU A 289 -4.64 10.08 9.55
C LEU A 289 -3.77 9.03 10.23
N ASP A 290 -2.47 9.28 10.27
CA ASP A 290 -1.46 8.38 10.84
C ASP A 290 -1.70 8.03 12.33
N ASP A 291 -2.43 8.87 13.06
CA ASP A 291 -2.75 8.67 14.48
C ASP A 291 -4.06 7.88 14.72
N GLY A 292 -4.55 7.18 13.68
CA GLY A 292 -5.79 6.41 13.71
C GLY A 292 -7.06 7.27 13.75
N THR A 293 -6.96 8.55 13.41
CA THR A 293 -8.13 9.44 13.25
C THR A 293 -8.71 9.28 11.86
N TYR A 294 -10.04 9.22 11.74
CA TYR A 294 -10.70 9.39 10.45
C TYR A 294 -11.59 10.63 10.46
N MET A 295 -11.82 11.15 9.27
CA MET A 295 -12.81 12.18 8.99
C MET A 295 -13.60 11.80 7.76
N GLN A 296 -14.91 11.99 7.81
CA GLN A 296 -15.76 12.01 6.63
C GLN A 296 -16.31 13.42 6.46
N THR A 297 -16.26 13.95 5.24
CA THR A 297 -16.98 15.17 4.90
C THR A 297 -17.90 14.92 3.74
N GLN A 298 -19.10 15.49 3.84
CA GLN A 298 -20.08 15.50 2.77
C GLN A 298 -20.68 16.89 2.63
N VAL A 299 -20.67 17.40 1.42
CA VAL A 299 -21.37 18.63 1.03
C VAL A 299 -22.04 18.39 -0.30
N THR A 300 -23.31 18.74 -0.38
CA THR A 300 -24.09 18.68 -1.60
C THR A 300 -24.51 20.07 -2.03
N GLY A 301 -24.45 20.33 -3.32
CA GLY A 301 -24.72 21.63 -3.89
C GLY A 301 -26.19 21.96 -3.84
N THR A 302 -26.51 23.24 -4.06
CA THR A 302 -27.90 23.76 -3.94
C THR A 302 -28.92 23.10 -4.86
N THR A 303 -28.49 22.33 -5.85
CA THR A 303 -29.36 21.58 -6.77
C THR A 303 -29.49 20.10 -6.42
N SER A 304 -28.70 19.59 -5.47
CA SER A 304 -28.74 18.20 -5.05
C SER A 304 -30.00 17.88 -4.25
N SER A 305 -30.54 16.69 -4.47
CA SER A 305 -31.65 16.16 -3.67
C SER A 305 -31.20 15.55 -2.33
N ARG A 306 -29.89 15.52 -2.05
CA ARG A 306 -29.24 14.89 -0.89
C ARG A 306 -28.88 15.85 0.26
N GLY A 307 -29.33 17.10 0.23
CA GLY A 307 -28.95 18.14 1.22
C GLY A 307 -29.34 17.90 2.69
N SER A 308 -29.87 16.71 3.06
CA SER A 308 -29.97 16.28 4.46
C SER A 308 -28.71 15.63 5.00
N ASP A 309 -27.77 15.29 4.11
CA ASP A 309 -26.62 14.43 4.42
C ASP A 309 -25.32 15.25 4.52
N ASP A 310 -25.44 16.58 4.45
CA ASP A 310 -24.32 17.51 4.56
C ASP A 310 -23.80 17.58 6.00
N GLY A 311 -22.48 17.45 6.15
CA GLY A 311 -21.83 17.60 7.44
C GLY A 311 -20.48 16.91 7.49
N ILE A 312 -20.08 16.60 8.70
CA ILE A 312 -18.77 16.12 9.08
C ILE A 312 -18.96 15.00 10.10
N GLU A 313 -18.18 13.96 9.92
CA GLU A 313 -17.95 12.95 10.92
C GLU A 313 -16.47 12.89 11.28
N TRP A 314 -16.19 12.69 12.55
CA TRP A 314 -14.84 12.54 13.09
C TRP A 314 -14.82 11.42 14.11
N GLY A 315 -13.81 10.56 14.02
CA GLY A 315 -13.59 9.58 15.06
C GLY A 315 -12.22 8.90 15.02
N LYS A 316 -12.17 7.73 15.65
CA LYS A 316 -11.04 6.81 15.64
C LYS A 316 -11.39 5.56 14.87
N TYR A 317 -10.46 5.07 14.06
CA TYR A 317 -10.58 3.84 13.30
C TYR A 317 -9.45 2.87 13.63
N SER A 318 -9.67 1.60 13.33
CA SER A 318 -8.64 0.56 13.23
C SER A 318 -8.91 -0.33 12.03
N LEU A 319 -7.85 -0.96 11.52
CA LEU A 319 -7.92 -2.01 10.52
C LEU A 319 -7.65 -3.35 11.19
N LYS A 320 -8.44 -4.37 10.86
CA LYS A 320 -8.10 -5.75 11.23
C LYS A 320 -7.28 -6.39 10.11
N ALA A 321 -6.60 -7.51 10.43
CA ALA A 321 -5.88 -8.35 9.45
C ALA A 321 -6.74 -8.83 8.26
N SER A 322 -8.04 -8.66 8.43
CA SER A 322 -9.23 -8.79 7.59
C SER A 322 -9.62 -7.82 6.50
N ASP A 323 -8.81 -6.82 6.14
CA ASP A 323 -9.25 -5.63 5.36
C ASP A 323 -10.49 -4.88 5.93
N GLU A 324 -10.95 -5.28 7.13
CA GLU A 324 -12.11 -4.75 7.83
C GLU A 324 -11.78 -3.38 8.43
N LEU A 325 -12.50 -2.35 7.98
CA LEU A 325 -12.45 -1.02 8.56
C LEU A 325 -13.40 -0.94 9.75
N LYS A 326 -12.83 -0.81 10.95
CA LYS A 326 -13.59 -0.69 12.18
C LYS A 326 -13.57 0.74 12.69
N ILE A 327 -14.76 1.30 12.92
CA ILE A 327 -14.92 2.56 13.63
C ILE A 327 -14.93 2.30 15.13
N ASP A 328 -13.83 2.65 15.80
CA ASP A 328 -13.64 2.37 17.23
C ASP A 328 -14.36 3.38 18.12
N LYS A 329 -14.45 4.63 17.67
CA LYS A 329 -15.07 5.71 18.42
C LYS A 329 -15.49 6.84 17.49
N ILE A 330 -16.76 7.20 17.53
CA ILE A 330 -17.24 8.47 16.95
C ILE A 330 -17.04 9.57 18.00
N VAL A 331 -16.36 10.64 17.61
CA VAL A 331 -16.11 11.82 18.45
C VAL A 331 -17.09 12.94 18.12
N TYR A 332 -17.32 13.17 16.84
CA TYR A 332 -18.28 14.17 16.34
C TYR A 332 -19.01 13.63 15.11
N ASP A 333 -20.30 13.90 15.03
CA ASP A 333 -21.17 13.55 13.90
C ASP A 333 -22.31 14.58 13.86
N ASN A 334 -22.39 15.35 12.78
CA ASN A 334 -23.52 16.23 12.51
C ASN A 334 -24.22 15.97 11.16
N ASN A 335 -23.88 14.89 10.47
CA ASN A 335 -24.51 14.44 9.22
C ASN A 335 -25.48 13.26 9.45
N GLY A 336 -25.68 12.84 10.69
CA GLY A 336 -26.81 12.02 11.12
C GLY A 336 -26.55 10.53 11.05
N THR A 337 -26.98 9.88 9.95
CA THR A 337 -26.70 8.45 9.70
C THR A 337 -25.91 8.26 8.41
N SER A 338 -25.40 9.35 7.86
CA SER A 338 -24.58 9.34 6.64
C SER A 338 -23.12 9.21 7.06
N GLY A 339 -22.32 8.46 6.29
CA GLY A 339 -20.89 8.29 6.56
C GLY A 339 -20.53 6.94 7.16
N LEU A 340 -19.65 6.96 8.16
CA LEU A 340 -19.03 5.80 8.80
C LEU A 340 -19.58 5.54 10.22
N SER A 341 -20.51 6.35 10.73
CA SER A 341 -20.91 6.35 12.15
C SER A 341 -21.89 5.24 12.56
N ASP A 342 -22.47 4.52 11.59
CA ASP A 342 -23.27 3.35 11.89
C ASP A 342 -22.39 2.14 12.28
N ASN A 343 -23.05 1.06 12.71
CA ASN A 343 -22.37 -0.18 13.09
C ASN A 343 -22.65 -1.29 12.08
N VAL A 344 -22.28 -1.07 10.82
CA VAL A 344 -22.28 -2.10 9.78
C VAL A 344 -20.87 -2.55 9.42
N LEU A 345 -20.75 -3.74 8.83
CA LEU A 345 -19.49 -4.28 8.34
C LEU A 345 -18.96 -3.39 7.20
N ARG A 346 -17.66 -3.09 7.26
CA ARG A 346 -16.96 -2.33 6.22
C ARG A 346 -15.65 -3.00 5.86
N THR A 347 -15.33 -3.02 4.57
CA THR A 347 -14.04 -3.48 4.05
C THR A 347 -13.38 -2.38 3.23
N VAL A 348 -12.05 -2.38 3.20
CA VAL A 348 -11.28 -1.43 2.39
C VAL A 348 -10.29 -2.19 1.52
N GLN A 349 -10.23 -1.82 0.25
CA GLN A 349 -9.21 -2.32 -0.68
C GLN A 349 -8.52 -1.15 -1.34
N ILE A 350 -7.19 -1.22 -1.45
CA ILE A 350 -6.39 -0.15 -2.05
C ILE A 350 -5.59 -0.71 -3.21
N SER A 351 -5.72 -0.06 -4.37
CA SER A 351 -4.95 -0.36 -5.58
C SER A 351 -4.45 0.94 -6.20
N GLY A 352 -3.17 1.26 -5.96
CA GLY A 352 -2.58 2.54 -6.34
C GLY A 352 -3.33 3.71 -5.68
N ASP A 353 -3.79 4.67 -6.50
CA ASP A 353 -4.55 5.84 -6.04
C ASP A 353 -6.06 5.58 -5.94
N THR A 354 -6.49 4.32 -5.87
CA THR A 354 -7.91 3.95 -5.77
C THR A 354 -8.19 3.22 -4.46
N LEU A 355 -9.13 3.75 -3.68
CA LEU A 355 -9.73 3.11 -2.53
C LEU A 355 -11.11 2.58 -2.92
N THR A 356 -11.34 1.30 -2.70
CA THR A 356 -12.68 0.69 -2.73
C THR A 356 -13.13 0.46 -1.30
N LEU A 357 -14.23 1.11 -0.91
CA LEU A 357 -14.89 0.94 0.37
C LEU A 357 -16.13 0.07 0.16
N GLY A 358 -16.16 -1.12 0.76
CA GLY A 358 -17.36 -1.94 0.89
C GLY A 358 -18.14 -1.57 2.14
N VAL A 359 -19.46 -1.44 2.03
CA VAL A 359 -20.35 -1.14 3.17
C VAL A 359 -21.55 -2.08 3.12
N ASP A 360 -21.67 -2.97 4.11
CA ASP A 360 -22.79 -3.92 4.25
C ASP A 360 -24.07 -3.15 4.63
N GLU A 361 -24.81 -2.64 3.64
CA GLU A 361 -25.94 -1.74 3.86
C GLU A 361 -27.16 -2.49 4.41
N ASP A 362 -27.25 -3.80 4.18
CA ASP A 362 -28.36 -4.64 4.61
C ASP A 362 -28.10 -5.46 5.90
N ASP A 363 -26.86 -5.39 6.43
CA ASP A 363 -26.39 -6.01 7.67
C ASP A 363 -26.47 -7.55 7.65
N ASP A 364 -26.26 -8.16 6.48
CA ASP A 364 -26.26 -9.62 6.30
C ASP A 364 -24.86 -10.28 6.46
N ASN A 365 -23.82 -9.46 6.64
CA ASN A 365 -22.38 -9.80 6.72
C ASN A 365 -21.76 -10.26 5.40
N VAL A 366 -22.32 -9.85 4.26
CA VAL A 366 -21.77 -10.07 2.93
C VAL A 366 -21.71 -8.73 2.20
N ILE A 367 -20.53 -8.36 1.67
CA ILE A 367 -20.40 -7.18 0.83
C ILE A 367 -20.75 -7.52 -0.62
N GLU A 368 -21.75 -6.85 -1.16
CA GLU A 368 -22.26 -7.06 -2.50
C GLU A 368 -21.64 -6.07 -3.50
N VAL A 369 -21.74 -6.35 -4.81
CA VAL A 369 -21.09 -5.52 -5.83
C VAL A 369 -21.68 -4.11 -5.93
N ASP A 370 -22.95 -3.94 -5.57
CA ASP A 370 -23.65 -2.65 -5.50
C ASP A 370 -23.45 -1.90 -4.18
N GLU A 371 -22.74 -2.50 -3.23
CA GLU A 371 -22.31 -1.93 -1.95
C GLU A 371 -20.85 -1.43 -1.96
N LEU A 372 -20.25 -1.37 -3.15
CA LEU A 372 -18.88 -0.91 -3.36
C LEU A 372 -18.83 0.55 -3.79
N TYR A 373 -18.06 1.33 -3.04
CA TYR A 373 -17.80 2.74 -3.29
C TYR A 373 -16.34 2.96 -3.68
N THR A 374 -16.10 3.67 -4.77
CA THR A 374 -14.73 3.95 -5.24
C THR A 374 -14.37 5.42 -4.98
N LEU A 375 -13.19 5.63 -4.39
CA LEU A 375 -12.61 6.93 -4.11
C LEU A 375 -11.21 7.00 -4.73
N SER A 376 -10.82 8.20 -5.18
CA SER A 376 -9.48 8.48 -5.68
C SER A 376 -8.64 9.21 -4.64
N LYS A 377 -7.37 8.84 -4.52
CA LYS A 377 -6.42 9.50 -3.63
C LYS A 377 -6.17 10.92 -4.14
N ALA A 378 -6.33 11.91 -3.27
CA ALA A 378 -5.97 13.28 -3.57
C ALA A 378 -4.44 13.39 -3.64
N LYS A 379 -3.95 14.26 -4.54
CA LYS A 379 -2.53 14.57 -4.62
C LYS A 379 -2.02 15.13 -3.29
N SER A 380 -0.82 14.73 -2.90
CA SER A 380 -0.14 15.24 -1.71
C SER A 380 1.23 15.79 -2.11
N GLU A 381 1.23 17.01 -2.65
CA GLU A 381 2.43 17.71 -3.09
C GLU A 381 2.24 19.22 -2.97
N ASN A 382 3.30 19.97 -2.67
CA ASN A 382 3.21 21.42 -2.44
C ASN A 382 2.09 21.71 -1.43
N GLU A 383 1.13 22.60 -1.74
CA GLU A 383 -0.05 22.86 -0.91
C GLU A 383 -1.13 21.76 -0.95
N LEU A 384 -1.12 20.89 -1.95
CA LEU A 384 -2.14 19.85 -2.13
C LEU A 384 -2.02 18.77 -1.05
N GLY A 385 -3.16 18.24 -0.63
CA GLY A 385 -3.29 17.19 0.37
C GLY A 385 -4.11 17.63 1.58
N ILE A 386 -3.99 16.84 2.65
CA ILE A 386 -4.63 17.09 3.94
C ILE A 386 -3.58 17.53 4.96
N TRP A 387 -3.92 18.53 5.75
CA TRP A 387 -3.04 19.20 6.69
C TRP A 387 -3.71 19.28 8.05
N LYS A 388 -2.98 18.91 9.10
CA LYS A 388 -3.48 18.93 10.47
C LYS A 388 -2.70 19.90 11.33
N ALA A 389 -3.40 20.74 12.09
CA ALA A 389 -2.77 21.66 13.02
C ALA A 389 -1.91 20.89 14.03
N GLN A 390 -0.70 21.37 14.28
CA GLN A 390 0.19 20.76 15.26
C GLN A 390 -0.41 20.83 16.67
N ALA A 391 -0.14 19.81 17.48
CA ALA A 391 -0.62 19.75 18.85
C ALA A 391 -0.19 20.99 19.65
N GLY A 392 -1.15 21.64 20.32
CA GLY A 392 -0.90 22.85 21.12
C GLY A 392 -0.77 24.14 20.30
N GLN A 393 -1.02 24.12 18.98
CA GLN A 393 -1.23 25.33 18.18
C GLN A 393 -2.68 25.84 18.25
N VAL A 394 -3.63 24.96 18.57
CA VAL A 394 -5.05 25.23 18.70
C VAL A 394 -5.55 24.58 20.00
N ASP A 395 -6.55 25.19 20.64
CA ASP A 395 -7.03 24.80 21.97
C ASP A 395 -7.93 23.55 21.88
N ASP A 396 -7.36 22.35 22.09
CA ASP A 396 -8.05 21.03 22.13
C ASP A 396 -9.01 20.72 20.95
N GLU A 397 -8.94 21.50 19.88
CA GLU A 397 -9.72 21.38 18.65
C GLU A 397 -8.99 20.53 17.60
N LEU A 398 -9.76 19.78 16.80
CA LEU A 398 -9.25 19.26 15.54
C LEU A 398 -9.41 20.33 14.47
N VAL A 399 -8.29 20.83 13.94
CA VAL A 399 -8.27 21.76 12.80
C VAL A 399 -7.57 21.13 11.61
N LEU A 400 -8.29 21.03 10.50
CA LEU A 400 -7.82 20.41 9.25
C LEU A 400 -8.03 21.32 8.04
N PHE A 401 -7.09 21.26 7.09
CA PHE A 401 -7.24 21.81 5.76
C PHE A 401 -7.03 20.75 4.70
N GLY A 402 -7.97 20.64 3.76
CA GLY A 402 -7.79 19.89 2.52
C GLY A 402 -7.66 20.82 1.33
N PHE A 403 -6.66 20.60 0.49
CA PHE A 403 -6.48 21.26 -0.81
C PHE A 403 -6.45 20.22 -1.92
N LEU A 404 -7.32 20.41 -2.91
CA LEU A 404 -7.52 19.53 -4.05
C LEU A 404 -7.01 20.19 -5.34
N ASP A 405 -6.61 19.38 -6.30
CA ASP A 405 -5.97 19.83 -7.55
C ASP A 405 -6.94 20.45 -8.56
N ASP A 406 -8.24 20.34 -8.33
CA ASP A 406 -9.29 21.07 -9.02
C ASP A 406 -9.53 22.48 -8.46
N GLN A 407 -8.62 22.95 -7.59
CA GLN A 407 -8.70 24.22 -6.86
C GLN A 407 -9.82 24.24 -5.81
N THR A 408 -10.34 23.10 -5.39
CA THR A 408 -11.23 23.01 -4.22
C THR A 408 -10.43 23.00 -2.93
N PHE A 409 -10.92 23.67 -1.90
CA PHE A 409 -10.43 23.55 -0.53
C PHE A 409 -11.59 23.28 0.43
N PHE A 410 -11.26 22.63 1.54
CA PHE A 410 -12.12 22.61 2.71
C PHE A 410 -11.30 22.89 3.98
N HIS A 411 -11.96 23.53 4.94
CA HIS A 411 -11.45 23.78 6.28
C HIS A 411 -12.43 23.14 7.26
N ILE A 412 -11.91 22.42 8.24
CA ILE A 412 -12.69 21.79 9.29
C ILE A 412 -12.12 22.22 10.64
N GLU A 413 -13.02 22.63 11.52
CA GLU A 413 -12.73 22.93 12.91
C GLU A 413 -13.73 22.15 13.77
N VAL A 414 -13.24 21.34 14.70
CA VAL A 414 -14.09 20.58 15.61
C VAL A 414 -13.57 20.70 17.04
N ASP A 415 -14.31 21.44 17.86
CA ASP A 415 -14.11 21.53 19.30
C ASP A 415 -14.40 20.18 20.00
N GLN A 416 -13.46 19.72 20.84
CA GLN A 416 -13.65 18.52 21.69
C GLN A 416 -14.50 18.79 22.94
N GLU A 417 -14.64 20.04 23.39
CA GLU A 417 -15.44 20.36 24.56
C GLU A 417 -16.95 20.26 24.24
N LEU A 418 -17.59 19.24 24.82
CA LEU A 418 -19.05 19.11 24.81
C LEU A 418 -19.69 20.43 25.29
N PRO A 419 -20.78 20.90 24.65
CA PRO A 419 -21.24 22.27 24.80
C PRO A 419 -21.45 22.59 26.28
N TYR A 420 -20.67 23.56 26.77
CA TYR A 420 -20.98 24.28 28.01
C TYR A 420 -22.45 24.69 27.98
N GLU A 421 -23.14 24.61 29.13
CA GLU A 421 -24.57 24.92 29.30
C GLU A 421 -25.00 26.37 28.93
N TYR A 422 -24.24 27.12 28.15
CA TYR A 422 -24.63 28.43 27.64
C TYR A 422 -24.80 28.40 26.12
N SER A 423 -26.06 28.31 25.70
CA SER A 423 -26.55 28.59 24.36
C SER A 423 -25.91 29.87 23.80
N THR A 424 -25.08 29.78 22.76
CA THR A 424 -25.32 30.56 21.53
C THR A 424 -24.49 30.20 20.29
N VAL A 425 -23.44 29.38 20.31
CA VAL A 425 -22.72 29.06 19.06
C VAL A 425 -22.13 27.64 19.11
N PRO A 426 -22.44 26.73 18.15
CA PRO A 426 -21.61 25.56 17.90
C PRO A 426 -20.29 26.03 17.27
N LEU A 427 -19.14 25.71 17.89
CA LEU A 427 -17.82 26.06 17.35
C LEU A 427 -17.34 25.08 16.27
N SER A 428 -17.94 23.89 16.20
CA SER A 428 -17.59 22.90 15.18
C SER A 428 -18.26 23.20 13.84
N GLY A 429 -17.49 23.22 12.76
CA GLY A 429 -18.00 23.50 11.42
C GLY A 429 -17.00 23.18 10.31
N MET A 430 -17.48 23.35 9.08
CA MET A 430 -16.66 23.25 7.88
C MET A 430 -16.99 24.39 6.94
N ASP A 431 -15.94 24.90 6.30
CA ASP A 431 -16.03 25.74 5.12
C ASP A 431 -15.52 24.97 3.90
N TRP A 432 -16.20 25.18 2.77
CA TRP A 432 -15.82 24.59 1.49
C TRP A 432 -15.91 25.64 0.37
N ASN A 433 -14.88 25.70 -0.48
CA ASN A 433 -14.88 26.59 -1.65
C ASN A 433 -13.81 26.22 -2.69
N THR A 434 -13.73 27.06 -3.70
CA THR A 434 -12.56 27.22 -4.55
C THR A 434 -11.51 28.15 -3.93
N TYR A 435 -10.24 27.88 -4.24
CA TYR A 435 -9.10 28.73 -3.91
C TYR A 435 -8.35 29.18 -5.16
N THR A 436 -7.55 30.23 -5.02
CA THR A 436 -6.57 30.61 -6.04
C THR A 436 -5.24 30.91 -5.37
N LEU A 437 -4.18 30.25 -5.85
CA LEU A 437 -2.82 30.49 -5.41
C LEU A 437 -2.16 31.54 -6.32
N GLY A 438 -1.83 32.70 -5.77
CA GLY A 438 -1.07 33.74 -6.48
C GLY A 438 0.43 33.44 -6.48
N ASN A 439 1.14 33.96 -7.48
CA ASN A 439 2.60 33.79 -7.67
C ASN A 439 3.51 34.17 -6.48
N ASN A 440 2.96 34.78 -5.42
CA ASN A 440 3.68 35.21 -4.23
C ASN A 440 3.37 34.34 -2.98
N GLY A 441 2.72 33.18 -3.15
CA GLY A 441 2.16 32.40 -2.04
C GLY A 441 0.91 33.05 -1.41
N LEU A 442 0.35 34.07 -2.09
CA LEU A 442 -0.87 34.72 -1.64
C LEU A 442 -2.06 33.86 -2.03
N PHE A 443 -2.70 33.30 -1.01
CA PHE A 443 -3.85 32.45 -1.12
C PHE A 443 -5.11 33.30 -1.01
N THR A 444 -5.94 33.30 -2.06
CA THR A 444 -7.23 34.00 -2.08
C THR A 444 -8.34 32.98 -2.05
N LEU A 445 -9.21 33.11 -1.05
CA LEU A 445 -10.40 32.28 -0.92
C LEU A 445 -11.56 32.85 -1.73
N GLY A 446 -12.29 31.97 -2.43
CA GLY A 446 -13.62 32.30 -2.95
C GLY A 446 -14.59 32.66 -1.81
N GLN A 447 -15.70 33.34 -2.13
CA GLN A 447 -16.75 33.62 -1.14
C GLN A 447 -17.41 32.32 -0.68
N SER A 448 -17.36 31.97 0.61
CA SER A 448 -17.86 30.71 1.19
C SER A 448 -19.19 30.28 0.56
N LEU A 449 -19.23 29.08 -0.02
CA LEU A 449 -20.42 28.52 -0.67
C LEU A 449 -21.32 27.81 0.34
N TYR A 450 -20.75 27.32 1.45
CA TYR A 450 -21.45 26.59 2.50
C TYR A 450 -20.73 26.71 3.84
N SER A 451 -21.49 26.96 4.91
CA SER A 451 -21.04 26.93 6.31
C SER A 451 -22.10 26.15 7.10
N SER A 452 -21.73 24.97 7.62
CA SER A 452 -22.62 24.18 8.46
C SER A 452 -22.60 24.71 9.89
N THR A 453 -23.73 25.29 10.30
CA THR A 453 -24.13 25.55 11.71
C THR A 453 -23.01 25.94 12.69
N GLY A 454 -22.49 27.17 12.58
CA GLY A 454 -21.55 27.70 13.59
C GLY A 454 -21.38 29.22 13.55
N GLY A 455 -22.39 29.99 13.96
CA GLY A 455 -22.26 31.43 14.22
C GLY A 455 -21.84 32.29 13.02
N GLU A 456 -21.73 33.61 13.21
CA GLU A 456 -21.16 34.51 12.20
C GLU A 456 -19.61 34.55 12.27
N ASP A 457 -18.98 33.67 13.07
CA ASP A 457 -17.57 33.76 13.49
C ASP A 457 -16.59 32.79 12.80
N LEU A 458 -17.06 31.84 11.97
CA LEU A 458 -16.15 31.11 11.05
C LEU A 458 -15.70 31.99 9.87
N SER A 459 -15.55 33.30 10.08
CA SER A 459 -15.09 34.24 9.07
C SER A 459 -13.59 34.03 8.81
N PHE A 460 -13.28 33.01 8.02
CA PHE A 460 -11.92 32.79 7.55
C PHE A 460 -11.43 33.98 6.73
N PHE A 461 -10.16 34.33 6.91
CA PHE A 461 -9.52 35.44 6.24
C PHE A 461 -9.61 35.27 4.72
N TYR A 462 -10.25 36.23 4.02
CA TYR A 462 -10.36 36.25 2.56
C TYR A 462 -8.99 36.20 1.83
N GLN A 463 -7.89 36.48 2.56
CA GLN A 463 -6.53 36.46 2.06
C GLN A 463 -5.56 35.97 3.14
N MET A 464 -4.81 34.92 2.84
CA MET A 464 -3.75 34.38 3.70
C MET A 464 -2.45 34.25 2.92
N ASN A 465 -1.30 34.39 3.59
CA ASN A 465 -0.05 33.89 3.01
C ASN A 465 0.12 32.44 3.46
N VAL A 466 0.15 31.55 2.48
CA VAL A 466 0.45 30.14 2.69
C VAL A 466 1.90 29.94 2.31
N ASN A 467 2.66 29.36 3.23
CA ASN A 467 4.02 28.91 2.95
C ASN A 467 4.10 27.43 3.28
N VAL A 468 4.48 26.66 2.27
CA VAL A 468 4.77 25.23 2.40
C VAL A 468 6.27 25.05 2.33
N GLU A 469 6.84 24.50 3.38
CA GLU A 469 8.22 24.05 3.43
C GLU A 469 8.21 22.59 3.85
N ASP A 470 8.62 21.70 2.94
CA ASP A 470 8.58 20.25 3.12
C ASP A 470 7.17 19.73 3.48
N ASP A 471 7.03 19.10 4.66
CA ASP A 471 5.79 18.56 5.21
C ASP A 471 5.12 19.52 6.21
N THR A 472 5.49 20.80 6.17
CA THR A 472 4.94 21.84 7.05
C THR A 472 4.27 22.96 6.25
N LEU A 473 3.00 23.20 6.57
CA LEU A 473 2.24 24.34 6.06
C LEU A 473 2.07 25.38 7.15
N THR A 474 2.27 26.65 6.80
CA THR A 474 2.10 27.78 7.73
C THR A 474 1.17 28.82 7.15
N PHE A 475 0.22 29.29 7.97
CA PHE A 475 -0.61 30.44 7.66
C PHE A 475 -0.12 31.66 8.43
N LYS A 476 -0.01 32.80 7.72
CA LYS A 476 0.19 34.12 8.33
C LYS A 476 -1.00 35.02 8.01
N ALA A 477 -1.77 35.38 9.03
CA ALA A 477 -2.89 36.30 8.90
C ALA A 477 -2.41 37.75 8.64
N TYR A 478 -3.19 38.52 7.87
CA TYR A 478 -2.96 39.95 7.68
C TYR A 478 -3.64 40.76 8.78
N SER A 479 -2.90 41.72 9.36
CA SER A 479 -3.33 42.57 10.49
C SER A 479 -4.42 43.61 10.17
N ASP A 480 -4.90 43.69 8.93
CA ASP A 480 -5.68 44.85 8.45
C ASP A 480 -7.20 44.60 8.40
N GLN A 481 -7.71 43.57 9.10
CA GLN A 481 -9.15 43.42 9.36
C GLN A 481 -9.42 43.63 10.86
N ASP A 482 -10.08 44.75 11.17
CA ASP A 482 -10.21 45.42 12.48
C ASP A 482 -10.86 44.61 13.63
N GLU A 483 -11.16 43.31 13.47
CA GLU A 483 -11.88 42.52 14.50
C GLU A 483 -11.02 41.55 15.32
N VAL A 484 -9.73 41.37 15.02
CA VAL A 484 -8.81 40.63 15.91
C VAL A 484 -7.85 41.60 16.61
N ASN A 485 -8.38 42.36 17.57
CA ASN A 485 -7.55 43.05 18.56
C ASN A 485 -7.39 42.14 19.79
N ASN A 486 -6.56 41.11 19.66
CA ASN A 486 -5.64 40.61 20.68
C ASN A 486 -4.79 39.48 20.05
N ASP A 487 -3.49 39.54 20.34
CA ASP A 487 -2.45 38.54 20.09
C ASP A 487 -1.68 38.59 18.76
N ASP A 488 -0.38 38.34 18.88
CA ASP A 488 0.71 38.86 18.08
C ASP A 488 0.89 38.10 16.74
N GLY A 489 0.07 38.34 15.71
CA GLY A 489 0.35 37.87 14.34
C GLY A 489 0.79 36.40 14.25
N GLU A 490 0.09 35.54 14.99
CA GLU A 490 0.52 34.17 15.25
C GLU A 490 0.53 33.35 13.96
N THR A 491 1.60 32.57 13.79
CA THR A 491 1.74 31.63 12.68
C THR A 491 1.27 30.28 13.17
N ILE A 492 0.14 29.80 12.63
CA ILE A 492 -0.33 28.45 12.92
C ILE A 492 0.41 27.49 11.99
N VAL A 493 0.90 26.39 12.57
CA VAL A 493 1.71 25.37 11.89
C VAL A 493 0.90 24.09 11.72
N PHE A 494 0.94 23.54 10.52
CA PHE A 494 0.23 22.32 10.13
C PHE A 494 1.22 21.29 9.59
N ASP A 495 1.00 20.03 9.94
CA ASP A 495 1.72 18.89 9.39
C ASP A 495 0.90 18.27 8.26
N ARG A 496 1.57 17.91 7.18
CA ARG A 496 0.99 17.06 6.12
C ARG A 496 0.57 15.72 6.73
N GLN A 497 -0.55 15.17 6.30
CA GLN A 497 -1.02 13.83 6.69
C GLN A 497 -1.04 12.88 5.50
#